data_AF-A0A2M7EHJ9-F1
#
_entry.id   AF-A0A2M7EHJ9-F1
#
_cell.length_a   1.000
_cell.length_b   1.000
_cell.length_c   1.000
_cell.angle_alpha   90.00
_cell.angle_beta   90.00
_cell.angle_gamma   90.00
#
_symmetry.space_group_name_H-M   'P 1'
#
loop_
_entity.id
_entity.type
_entity.pdbx_description
1 polymer ?
#
loop_
_entity_poly.entity_id
_entity_poly.type
_entity_poly.pdbx_seq_one_letter_code
_entity_poly.pdbx_strand_id
1 'polypeptide(L)'
;MKLASEGYPYIIIFAATTIVALLLGGKWMVIAPFVITVFMVYFFRDPERQIPEGDNIFVSPADGKVILIKDVGKDTHPPIPPLLRGGEGGMKDTDRGFIEISIFMSPFNVHVNRAPCDGKIKNIQHNKGKFIAAYKDGASFKNENIELTLDTKYGAILVRQVAGYIARRAVCRANTGDSLKRGERYGIIKFSSRLDVYLPKDTAIKVKLGDKVKAGETVIGVIKN
;
A
#
# COMPACT_ATOMS: atom_id res chain seq x y z
N MET A 1 7.56 -3.23 -20.15
CA MET A 1 7.03 -2.74 -18.85
C MET A 1 5.82 -3.60 -18.51
N LYS A 2 5.79 -4.25 -17.33
CA LYS A 2 4.58 -4.99 -16.91
C LYS A 2 3.52 -4.00 -16.42
N LEU A 3 2.26 -4.40 -16.53
CA LEU A 3 1.10 -3.64 -16.06
C LEU A 3 0.35 -4.47 -15.02
N ALA A 4 -0.18 -3.80 -14.00
CA ALA A 4 -1.10 -4.42 -13.06
C ALA A 4 -2.38 -4.84 -13.80
N SER A 5 -2.86 -6.06 -13.54
CA SER A 5 -4.03 -6.62 -14.25
C SER A 5 -5.29 -5.78 -14.07
N GLU A 6 -5.40 -5.09 -12.94
CA GLU A 6 -6.50 -4.20 -12.62
C GLU A 6 -6.58 -2.95 -13.51
N GLY A 7 -5.51 -2.66 -14.25
CA GLY A 7 -5.42 -1.54 -15.18
C GLY A 7 -6.05 -1.81 -16.55
N TYR A 8 -6.10 -3.07 -17.00
CA TYR A 8 -6.55 -3.40 -18.35
C TYR A 8 -7.95 -2.86 -18.69
N PRO A 9 -8.97 -2.98 -17.81
CA PRO A 9 -10.29 -2.44 -18.13
C PRO A 9 -10.27 -0.93 -18.40
N TYR A 10 -9.50 -0.16 -17.63
CA TYR A 10 -9.38 1.29 -17.81
C TYR A 10 -8.64 1.62 -19.11
N ILE A 11 -7.51 0.95 -19.34
CA ILE A 11 -6.69 1.19 -20.53
C ILE A 11 -7.48 0.87 -21.81
N ILE A 12 -8.19 -0.27 -21.84
CA ILE A 12 -8.99 -0.71 -22.99
C ILE A 12 -10.12 0.29 -23.28
N ILE A 13 -10.87 0.72 -22.26
CA ILE A 13 -11.99 1.66 -22.44
C ILE A 13 -11.49 2.98 -23.02
N PHE A 14 -10.44 3.59 -22.45
CA PHE A 14 -9.95 4.88 -22.96
C PHE A 14 -9.23 4.75 -24.31
N ALA A 15 -8.56 3.64 -24.58
CA ALA A 15 -7.98 3.36 -25.89
C ALA A 15 -9.07 3.23 -26.97
N ALA A 16 -10.16 2.49 -26.68
CA ALA A 16 -11.29 2.36 -27.60
C ALA A 16 -11.95 3.71 -27.87
N THR A 17 -12.19 4.53 -26.84
CA THR A 17 -12.72 5.89 -27.00
C THR A 17 -11.80 6.76 -27.85
N THR A 18 -10.48 6.62 -27.69
CA THR A 18 -9.50 7.34 -28.51
C THR A 18 -9.61 6.93 -29.99
N ILE A 19 -9.76 5.64 -30.28
CA ILE A 19 -9.94 5.12 -31.65
C ILE A 19 -11.24 5.63 -32.27
N VAL A 20 -12.35 5.59 -31.53
CA VAL A 20 -13.65 6.10 -32.01
C VAL A 20 -13.55 7.60 -32.33
N ALA A 21 -12.90 8.40 -31.47
CA ALA A 21 -12.70 9.82 -31.71
C ALA A 21 -11.85 10.09 -32.97
N LEU A 22 -10.84 9.26 -33.24
CA LEU A 22 -10.04 9.33 -34.45
C LEU A 22 -10.88 9.05 -35.70
N LEU A 23 -11.74 8.03 -35.67
CA LEU A 23 -12.60 7.66 -36.80
C LEU A 23 -13.66 8.73 -37.12
N LEU A 24 -14.12 9.48 -36.13
CA LEU A 24 -15.08 10.57 -36.31
C LEU A 24 -14.44 11.89 -36.80
N GLY A 25 -13.11 11.93 -36.99
CA GLY A 25 -12.39 13.07 -37.62
C GLY A 25 -12.21 14.31 -36.72
N GLY A 26 -12.70 14.30 -35.48
CA GLY A 26 -12.58 15.42 -34.54
C GLY A 26 -11.20 15.48 -33.89
N LYS A 27 -10.21 16.16 -34.51
CA LYS A 27 -8.82 16.25 -34.00
C LYS A 27 -8.72 16.67 -32.52
N TRP A 28 -9.57 17.58 -32.07
CA TRP A 28 -9.62 18.04 -30.67
C TRP A 28 -10.25 17.01 -29.72
N MET A 29 -11.14 16.15 -30.21
CA MET A 29 -11.80 15.10 -29.42
C MET A 29 -10.86 13.94 -29.10
N VAL A 30 -9.76 13.78 -29.84
CA VAL A 30 -8.76 12.71 -29.65
C VAL A 30 -7.82 13.01 -28.49
N ILE A 31 -7.47 14.28 -28.27
CA ILE A 31 -6.40 14.69 -27.34
C ILE A 31 -6.70 14.22 -25.92
N ALA A 32 -7.89 14.52 -25.40
CA ALA A 32 -8.27 14.17 -24.04
C ALA A 32 -8.25 12.65 -23.77
N PRO A 33 -8.95 11.78 -24.52
CA PRO A 33 -8.93 10.34 -24.28
C PRO A 33 -7.55 9.72 -24.54
N PHE A 34 -6.76 10.25 -25.46
CA PHE A 34 -5.38 9.81 -25.67
C PHE A 34 -4.50 10.09 -24.45
N VAL A 35 -4.53 11.32 -23.93
CA VAL A 35 -3.78 11.70 -22.72
C VAL A 35 -4.21 10.85 -21.52
N ILE A 36 -5.51 10.59 -21.37
CA ILE A 36 -6.02 9.72 -20.31
C ILE A 36 -5.52 8.28 -20.51
N THR A 37 -5.51 7.76 -21.73
CA THR A 37 -5.01 6.41 -22.03
C THR A 37 -3.54 6.26 -21.64
N VAL A 38 -2.70 7.23 -22.05
CA VAL A 38 -1.27 7.28 -21.68
C VAL A 38 -1.11 7.36 -20.17
N PHE A 39 -1.91 8.20 -19.49
CA PHE A 39 -1.90 8.29 -18.04
C PHE A 39 -2.30 6.97 -17.38
N MET A 40 -3.30 6.24 -17.88
CA MET A 40 -3.69 4.94 -17.31
C MET A 40 -2.58 3.89 -17.47
N VAL A 41 -1.93 3.82 -18.63
CA VAL A 41 -0.76 2.95 -18.83
C VAL A 41 0.36 3.29 -17.85
N TYR A 42 0.64 4.58 -17.65
CA TYR A 42 1.64 5.05 -16.70
C TYR A 42 1.25 4.75 -15.24
N PHE A 43 -0.02 4.97 -14.87
CA PHE A 43 -0.54 4.77 -13.52
C PHE A 43 -0.48 3.31 -13.09
N PHE A 44 -0.90 2.39 -13.97
CA PHE A 44 -0.94 0.95 -13.71
C PHE A 44 0.37 0.23 -14.01
N ARG A 45 1.48 0.95 -14.20
CA ARG A 45 2.79 0.35 -14.39
C ARG A 45 3.21 -0.48 -13.17
N ASP A 46 3.84 -1.62 -13.43
CA ASP A 46 4.38 -2.51 -12.43
C ASP A 46 5.84 -2.87 -12.80
N PRO A 47 6.81 -2.00 -12.48
CA PRO A 47 8.21 -2.29 -12.77
C PRO A 47 8.72 -3.44 -11.89
N GLU A 48 9.67 -4.19 -12.41
CA GLU A 48 10.49 -5.08 -11.57
C GLU A 48 11.38 -4.26 -10.65
N ARG A 49 11.70 -4.84 -9.49
CA ARG A 49 12.38 -4.19 -8.38
C ARG A 49 13.52 -5.06 -7.89
N GLN A 50 14.62 -4.42 -7.49
CA GLN A 50 15.71 -5.13 -6.82
C GLN A 50 15.45 -5.14 -5.33
N ILE A 51 15.06 -6.30 -4.81
CA ILE A 51 14.72 -6.48 -3.40
C ILE A 51 16.03 -6.61 -2.62
N PRO A 52 16.31 -5.75 -1.63
CA PRO A 52 17.53 -5.84 -0.84
C PRO A 52 17.70 -7.19 -0.17
N GLU A 53 18.92 -7.70 -0.20
CA GLU A 53 19.34 -8.88 0.54
C GLU A 53 19.60 -8.56 2.01
N GLY A 54 19.66 -9.61 2.84
CA GLY A 54 19.94 -9.51 4.26
C GLY A 54 18.76 -9.91 5.15
N ASP A 55 19.10 -10.30 6.37
CA ASP A 55 18.15 -10.63 7.42
C ASP A 55 17.70 -9.39 8.18
N ASN A 56 16.54 -9.50 8.82
CA ASN A 56 16.04 -8.53 9.79
C ASN A 56 15.79 -7.12 9.23
N ILE A 57 15.60 -7.02 7.92
CA ILE A 57 15.26 -5.77 7.22
C ILE A 57 13.79 -5.75 6.81
N PHE A 58 13.18 -4.57 6.94
CA PHE A 58 11.86 -4.23 6.42
C PHE A 58 12.02 -3.29 5.24
N VAL A 59 11.35 -3.59 4.12
CA VAL A 59 11.30 -2.73 2.95
C VAL A 59 9.99 -1.98 2.88
N SER A 60 10.01 -0.85 2.18
CA SER A 60 8.82 -0.05 1.93
C SER A 60 7.75 -0.89 1.25
N PRO A 61 6.51 -0.93 1.75
CA PRO A 61 5.40 -1.63 1.09
C PRO A 61 4.78 -0.85 -0.08
N ALA A 62 5.13 0.44 -0.25
CA ALA A 62 4.59 1.32 -1.28
C ALA A 62 5.66 2.25 -1.89
N ASP A 63 5.43 2.70 -3.13
CA ASP A 63 6.11 3.87 -3.67
C ASP A 63 5.43 5.13 -3.13
N GLY A 64 6.19 6.11 -2.66
CA GLY A 64 5.57 7.34 -2.19
C GLY A 64 6.48 8.21 -1.35
N LYS A 65 5.85 9.05 -0.52
CA LYS A 65 6.50 9.93 0.45
C LYS A 65 6.12 9.49 1.86
N VAL A 66 7.08 9.36 2.76
CA VAL A 66 6.81 9.14 4.19
C VAL A 66 6.14 10.39 4.76
N ILE A 67 4.93 10.24 5.29
CA ILE A 67 4.12 11.35 5.82
C ILE A 67 3.84 11.24 7.32
N LEU A 68 4.13 10.09 7.93
CA LEU A 68 3.98 9.88 9.36
C LEU A 68 4.95 8.78 9.81
N ILE A 69 5.59 8.99 10.95
CA ILE A 69 6.31 7.98 11.72
C ILE A 69 5.86 8.20 13.16
N LYS A 70 5.22 7.21 13.77
CA LYS A 70 4.62 7.38 15.09
C LYS A 70 4.70 6.10 15.91
N ASP A 71 4.98 6.27 17.18
CA ASP A 71 4.88 5.22 18.18
C ASP A 71 3.42 4.93 18.53
N VAL A 72 3.03 3.66 18.50
CA VAL A 72 1.67 3.19 18.76
C VAL A 72 1.69 2.11 19.84
N GLY A 73 1.15 2.44 21.00
CA GLY A 73 0.99 1.57 22.16
C GLY A 73 -0.46 1.53 22.66
N LYS A 74 -0.67 0.97 23.85
CA LYS A 74 -2.01 0.80 24.46
C LYS A 74 -2.75 2.13 24.65
N ASP A 75 -2.04 3.16 25.10
CA ASP A 75 -2.62 4.46 25.47
C ASP A 75 -2.54 5.51 24.35
N THR A 76 -2.12 5.11 23.15
CA THR A 76 -1.96 6.04 22.04
C THR A 76 -3.29 6.28 21.35
N HIS A 77 -3.56 7.53 20.94
CA HIS A 77 -4.67 7.84 20.05
C HIS A 77 -4.14 8.21 18.65
N PRO A 78 -4.63 7.58 17.57
CA PRO A 78 -5.52 6.42 17.57
C PRO A 78 -4.80 5.16 18.08
N PRO A 79 -5.54 4.20 18.66
CA PRO A 79 -4.96 3.04 19.32
C PRO A 79 -4.48 1.98 18.34
N ILE A 80 -3.74 0.98 18.85
CA ILE A 80 -3.27 -0.18 18.08
C ILE A 80 -4.44 -0.77 17.25
N PRO A 81 -4.25 -1.06 15.95
CA PRO A 81 -5.25 -1.71 15.12
C PRO A 81 -5.83 -2.97 15.77
N PRO A 82 -7.15 -3.23 15.69
CA PRO A 82 -7.78 -4.39 16.32
C PRO A 82 -7.13 -5.73 15.95
N LEU A 83 -6.70 -5.91 14.69
CA LEU A 83 -6.03 -7.15 14.26
C LEU A 83 -4.66 -7.38 14.90
N LEU A 84 -4.02 -6.33 15.43
CA LEU A 84 -2.80 -6.43 16.21
C LEU A 84 -3.07 -6.58 17.71
N ARG A 85 -4.35 -6.52 18.16
CA ARG A 85 -4.69 -6.65 19.58
C ARG A 85 -4.73 -8.10 20.04
N GLY A 86 -4.26 -8.42 21.25
CA GLY A 86 -4.44 -9.73 21.86
C GLY A 86 -5.93 -10.00 22.15
N GLY A 87 -6.59 -10.75 21.27
CA GLY A 87 -8.01 -11.13 21.35
C GLY A 87 -8.35 -12.18 20.27
N GLU A 88 -9.60 -12.61 20.17
CA GLU A 88 -10.02 -13.57 19.13
C GLU A 88 -9.72 -13.00 17.72
N GLY A 89 -8.82 -13.67 17.00
CA GLY A 89 -8.34 -13.26 15.68
C GLY A 89 -7.09 -12.38 15.68
N GLY A 90 -6.72 -11.72 16.78
CA GLY A 90 -5.55 -10.83 16.80
C GLY A 90 -4.23 -11.51 17.17
N MET A 91 -3.12 -10.75 17.19
CA MET A 91 -1.79 -11.26 17.54
C MET A 91 -1.41 -10.88 18.99
N LYS A 92 -0.69 -11.78 19.69
CA LYS A 92 -0.34 -11.66 21.13
C LYS A 92 0.77 -10.62 21.44
N ASP A 93 0.98 -9.65 20.55
CA ASP A 93 2.08 -8.71 20.61
C ASP A 93 1.65 -7.30 21.09
N THR A 94 0.51 -7.15 21.74
CA THR A 94 0.04 -5.83 22.19
C THR A 94 0.95 -5.13 23.20
N ASP A 95 1.67 -5.91 23.99
CA ASP A 95 2.45 -5.38 25.10
C ASP A 95 3.76 -4.74 24.63
N ARG A 96 4.29 -5.16 23.48
CA ARG A 96 5.54 -4.63 22.93
C ARG A 96 5.36 -3.28 22.21
N GLY A 97 4.14 -2.95 21.79
CA GLY A 97 3.86 -1.76 20.98
C GLY A 97 4.41 -1.83 19.55
N PHE A 98 4.13 -0.79 18.77
CA PHE A 98 4.44 -0.73 17.34
C PHE A 98 4.97 0.66 16.93
N ILE A 99 5.59 0.72 15.77
CA ILE A 99 5.87 1.95 15.04
C ILE A 99 5.02 1.93 13.76
N GLU A 100 4.14 2.91 13.63
CA GLU A 100 3.39 3.17 12.39
C GLU A 100 4.24 4.04 11.47
N ILE A 101 4.45 3.58 10.24
CA ILE A 101 4.99 4.38 9.15
C ILE A 101 3.92 4.49 8.06
N SER A 102 3.60 5.72 7.67
CA SER A 102 2.61 5.98 6.62
C SER A 102 3.23 6.58 5.39
N ILE A 103 2.88 6.01 4.24
CA ILE A 103 3.44 6.36 2.95
C ILE A 103 2.30 6.87 2.07
N PHE A 104 2.38 8.14 1.69
CA PHE A 104 1.45 8.73 0.74
C PHE A 104 1.88 8.44 -0.69
N MET A 105 0.93 7.92 -1.48
CA MET A 105 1.09 7.57 -2.89
C MET A 105 0.38 8.63 -3.74
N SER A 106 1.15 9.47 -4.41
CA SER A 106 0.61 10.41 -5.40
C SER A 106 0.17 9.65 -6.66
N PRO A 107 -0.70 10.22 -7.50
CA PRO A 107 -1.09 9.61 -8.79
C PRO A 107 0.09 9.24 -9.69
N PHE A 108 1.26 9.85 -9.50
CA PHE A 108 2.44 9.58 -10.30
C PHE A 108 3.30 8.41 -9.78
N ASN A 109 3.02 7.89 -8.58
CA ASN A 109 3.73 6.74 -8.02
C ASN A 109 3.25 5.41 -8.62
N VAL A 110 4.05 4.36 -8.44
CA VAL A 110 3.60 2.97 -8.70
C VAL A 110 2.65 2.57 -7.58
N HIS A 111 1.45 2.09 -7.94
CA HIS A 111 0.42 1.79 -6.96
C HIS A 111 0.35 0.32 -6.51
N VAL A 112 1.17 -0.54 -7.13
CA VAL A 112 1.32 -1.94 -6.70
C VAL A 112 2.01 -1.96 -5.34
N ASN A 113 1.42 -2.66 -4.37
CA ASN A 113 1.93 -2.80 -3.02
C ASN A 113 2.65 -4.12 -2.84
N ARG A 114 3.67 -4.10 -1.98
CA ARG A 114 4.58 -5.23 -1.78
C ARG A 114 4.74 -5.56 -0.30
N ALA A 115 5.00 -6.83 0.01
CA ALA A 115 5.20 -7.27 1.38
C ALA A 115 6.47 -6.63 1.97
N PRO A 116 6.42 -6.07 3.19
CA PRO A 116 7.57 -5.41 3.81
C PRO A 116 8.64 -6.41 4.28
N CYS A 117 8.26 -7.68 4.49
CA CYS A 117 9.14 -8.76 4.91
C CYS A 117 8.51 -10.12 4.57
N ASP A 118 9.27 -11.19 4.83
CA ASP A 118 8.76 -12.55 4.82
C ASP A 118 7.73 -12.75 5.94
N GLY A 119 6.65 -13.47 5.66
CA GLY A 119 5.63 -13.77 6.66
C GLY A 119 4.47 -14.59 6.10
N LYS A 120 3.74 -15.24 7.01
CA LYS A 120 2.48 -15.93 6.68
C LYS A 120 1.30 -15.01 6.97
N ILE A 121 0.37 -14.88 6.04
CA ILE A 121 -0.83 -14.07 6.24
C ILE A 121 -1.72 -14.75 7.27
N LYS A 122 -1.93 -14.08 8.40
CA LYS A 122 -2.82 -14.57 9.47
C LYS A 122 -4.26 -14.09 9.30
N ASN A 123 -4.45 -12.83 8.92
CA ASN A 123 -5.77 -12.23 8.72
C ASN A 123 -5.73 -11.24 7.56
N ILE A 124 -6.87 -11.15 6.88
CA ILE A 124 -7.20 -10.06 5.96
C ILE A 124 -8.57 -9.53 6.36
N GLN A 125 -8.68 -8.24 6.63
CA GLN A 125 -9.93 -7.59 6.98
C GLN A 125 -10.20 -6.42 6.06
N HIS A 126 -11.38 -6.40 5.45
CA HIS A 126 -11.87 -5.27 4.68
C HIS A 126 -12.80 -4.42 5.54
N ASN A 127 -12.34 -3.21 5.86
CA ASN A 127 -13.08 -2.25 6.67
C ASN A 127 -13.74 -1.23 5.74
N LYS A 128 -15.07 -1.17 5.74
CA LYS A 128 -15.84 -0.14 5.01
C LYS A 128 -15.69 1.21 5.72
N GLY A 129 -15.59 2.30 4.96
CA GLY A 129 -15.41 3.63 5.53
C GLY A 129 -15.84 4.78 4.59
N LYS A 130 -15.53 6.00 5.02
CA LYS A 130 -15.69 7.28 4.33
C LYS A 130 -14.58 7.49 3.27
N PHE A 131 -14.57 8.67 2.67
CA PHE A 131 -13.69 9.02 1.55
C PHE A 131 -13.01 10.35 1.81
N ILE A 132 -12.17 10.44 2.85
CA ILE A 132 -11.40 11.64 3.17
C ILE A 132 -10.10 11.63 2.34
N ALA A 133 -9.54 12.81 2.04
CA ALA A 133 -8.24 12.88 1.36
C ALA A 133 -7.15 12.15 2.19
N ALA A 134 -6.40 11.26 1.54
CA ALA A 134 -5.53 10.29 2.22
C ALA A 134 -4.34 10.91 2.99
N TYR A 135 -3.99 12.16 2.70
CA TYR A 135 -2.94 12.91 3.42
C TYR A 135 -3.42 13.55 4.72
N LYS A 136 -4.73 13.54 5.02
CA LYS A 136 -5.28 14.13 6.24
C LYS A 136 -5.18 13.19 7.43
N ASP A 137 -5.04 13.77 8.61
CA ASP A 137 -5.00 13.02 9.86
C ASP A 137 -6.33 12.29 10.11
N GLY A 138 -6.25 11.04 10.57
CA GLY A 138 -7.40 10.17 10.79
C GLY A 138 -8.03 9.56 9.52
N ALA A 139 -7.48 9.78 8.32
CA ALA A 139 -7.94 9.13 7.10
C ALA A 139 -7.86 7.60 7.19
N SER A 140 -6.82 7.05 7.84
CA SER A 140 -6.62 5.60 7.98
C SER A 140 -7.77 4.87 8.71
N PHE A 141 -8.44 5.53 9.65
CA PHE A 141 -9.53 4.93 10.45
C PHE A 141 -10.90 5.23 9.88
N LYS A 142 -11.03 6.39 9.24
CA LYS A 142 -12.31 6.84 8.71
C LYS A 142 -12.54 6.33 7.30
N ASN A 143 -11.48 6.06 6.53
CA ASN A 143 -11.62 5.62 5.15
C ASN A 143 -11.73 4.11 5.02
N GLU A 144 -12.31 3.70 3.89
CA GLU A 144 -12.23 2.33 3.45
C GLU A 144 -10.76 1.85 3.40
N ASN A 145 -10.50 0.70 4.02
CA ASN A 145 -9.17 0.13 4.06
C ASN A 145 -9.19 -1.40 4.07
N ILE A 146 -8.10 -1.98 3.58
CA ILE A 146 -7.82 -3.40 3.71
C ILE A 146 -6.62 -3.55 4.64
N GLU A 147 -6.80 -4.24 5.75
CA GLU A 147 -5.75 -4.62 6.68
C GLU A 147 -5.32 -6.06 6.44
N LEU A 148 -4.01 -6.28 6.44
CA LEU A 148 -3.40 -7.60 6.33
C LEU A 148 -2.36 -7.73 7.44
N THR A 149 -2.46 -8.80 8.23
CA THR A 149 -1.46 -9.12 9.26
C THR A 149 -0.59 -10.29 8.84
N LEU A 150 0.72 -10.10 8.97
CA LEU A 150 1.75 -11.11 8.78
C LEU A 150 2.21 -11.65 10.12
N ASP A 151 2.21 -12.98 10.22
CA ASP A 151 2.92 -13.74 11.24
C ASP A 151 4.35 -13.99 10.77
N THR A 152 5.31 -13.46 11.53
CA THR A 152 6.72 -13.40 11.12
C THR A 152 7.64 -13.78 12.27
N LYS A 153 8.91 -14.09 11.97
CA LYS A 153 9.93 -14.34 13.00
C LYS A 153 10.19 -13.13 13.92
N TYR A 154 9.76 -11.93 13.50
CA TYR A 154 9.89 -10.68 14.26
C TYR A 154 8.66 -10.38 15.11
N GLY A 155 7.64 -11.24 15.06
CA GLY A 155 6.30 -11.03 15.58
C GLY A 155 5.33 -10.42 14.57
N ALA A 156 4.27 -9.82 15.09
CA ALA A 156 3.18 -9.30 14.27
C ALA A 156 3.57 -8.08 13.44
N ILE A 157 3.23 -8.11 12.15
CA ILE A 157 3.35 -6.95 11.26
C ILE A 157 2.01 -6.73 10.58
N LEU A 158 1.58 -5.47 10.50
CA LEU A 158 0.35 -5.12 9.79
C LEU A 158 0.67 -4.16 8.65
N VAL A 159 0.08 -4.43 7.48
CA VAL A 159 -0.02 -3.45 6.39
C VAL A 159 -1.47 -3.07 6.19
N ARG A 160 -1.74 -1.76 6.06
CA ARG A 160 -3.08 -1.22 5.80
C ARG A 160 -3.07 -0.45 4.50
N GLN A 161 -3.84 -0.93 3.53
CA GLN A 161 -4.12 -0.23 2.29
C GLN A 161 -5.28 0.74 2.53
N VAL A 162 -5.02 2.06 2.61
CA VAL A 162 -6.03 3.07 2.89
C VAL A 162 -6.45 3.74 1.59
N ALA A 163 -7.69 3.52 1.17
CA ALA A 163 -8.24 4.13 -0.02
C ALA A 163 -8.53 5.63 0.19
N GLY A 164 -8.14 6.47 -0.77
CA GLY A 164 -8.44 7.91 -0.79
C GLY A 164 -9.79 8.26 -1.42
N TYR A 165 -10.10 9.56 -1.51
CA TYR A 165 -11.40 10.09 -2.00
C TYR A 165 -11.80 9.60 -3.40
N ILE A 166 -10.83 9.42 -4.30
CA ILE A 166 -11.05 9.00 -5.69
C ILE A 166 -10.91 7.46 -5.83
N ALA A 167 -10.25 6.82 -4.87
CA ALA A 167 -9.85 5.43 -4.89
C ALA A 167 -10.99 4.51 -4.42
N ARG A 168 -11.74 3.90 -5.33
CA ARG A 168 -12.83 2.96 -4.96
C ARG A 168 -12.42 1.50 -4.80
N ARG A 169 -11.12 1.14 -4.91
CA ARG A 169 -10.71 -0.26 -5.07
C ARG A 169 -9.27 -0.49 -4.62
N ALA A 170 -9.03 -0.50 -3.31
CA ALA A 170 -7.91 -1.29 -2.80
C ALA A 170 -8.18 -2.75 -3.19
N VAL A 171 -7.18 -3.42 -3.75
CA VAL A 171 -7.27 -4.82 -4.13
C VAL A 171 -6.15 -5.54 -3.41
N CYS A 172 -6.52 -6.51 -2.59
CA CYS A 172 -5.63 -7.53 -2.09
C CYS A 172 -5.82 -8.79 -2.95
N ARG A 173 -4.73 -9.30 -3.50
CA ARG A 173 -4.71 -10.51 -4.34
C ARG A 173 -4.37 -11.76 -3.52
N ALA A 174 -3.86 -11.59 -2.32
CA ALA A 174 -3.48 -12.66 -1.42
C ALA A 174 -4.65 -13.10 -0.54
N ASN A 175 -4.55 -14.31 0.01
CA ASN A 175 -5.54 -14.92 0.89
C ASN A 175 -4.95 -15.21 2.27
N THR A 176 -5.83 -15.33 3.27
CA THR A 176 -5.43 -15.83 4.59
C THR A 176 -4.79 -17.22 4.45
N GLY A 177 -3.63 -17.40 5.07
CA GLY A 177 -2.85 -18.64 5.02
C GLY A 177 -1.70 -18.63 4.01
N ASP A 178 -1.71 -17.71 3.03
CA ASP A 178 -0.61 -17.60 2.06
C ASP A 178 0.70 -17.16 2.74
N SER A 179 1.83 -17.56 2.16
CA SER A 179 3.15 -17.08 2.57
C SER A 179 3.65 -16.04 1.57
N LEU A 180 4.01 -14.85 2.05
CA LEU A 180 4.59 -13.80 1.23
C LEU A 180 6.09 -13.69 1.51
N LYS A 181 6.87 -13.51 0.44
CA LYS A 181 8.28 -13.12 0.52
C LYS A 181 8.44 -11.60 0.56
N ARG A 182 9.49 -11.10 1.20
CA ARG A 182 9.85 -9.68 1.19
C ARG A 182 9.87 -9.16 -0.24
N GLY A 183 9.19 -8.03 -0.49
CA GLY A 183 9.10 -7.41 -1.81
C GLY A 183 8.12 -8.09 -2.77
N GLU A 184 7.47 -9.19 -2.38
CA GLU A 184 6.44 -9.85 -3.19
C GLU A 184 5.20 -8.97 -3.34
N ARG A 185 4.59 -8.98 -4.53
CA ARG A 185 3.40 -8.16 -4.84
C ARG A 185 2.16 -8.84 -4.26
N TYR A 186 1.45 -8.16 -3.37
CA TYR A 186 0.21 -8.72 -2.80
C TYR A 186 -1.05 -7.93 -3.17
N GLY A 187 -0.92 -6.74 -3.75
CA GLY A 187 -2.07 -5.91 -4.04
C GLY A 187 -1.78 -4.62 -4.80
N ILE A 188 -2.82 -3.80 -4.95
CA ILE A 188 -2.76 -2.46 -5.58
C ILE A 188 -3.81 -1.55 -4.95
N ILE A 189 -3.52 -0.26 -4.82
CA ILE A 189 -4.52 0.76 -4.47
C ILE A 189 -4.72 1.70 -5.65
N LYS A 190 -5.92 1.71 -6.23
CA LYS A 190 -6.18 2.52 -7.45
C LYS A 190 -6.41 3.99 -7.08
N PHE A 191 -5.84 4.90 -7.86
CA PHE A 191 -6.05 6.37 -7.84
C PHE A 191 -5.75 7.13 -6.54
N SER A 192 -4.45 7.23 -6.20
CA SER A 192 -3.88 7.97 -5.05
C SER A 192 -4.39 7.53 -3.68
N SER A 193 -3.44 7.25 -2.80
CA SER A 193 -3.77 6.59 -1.55
C SER A 193 -2.70 6.78 -0.48
N ARG A 194 -2.94 6.15 0.67
CA ARG A 194 -1.96 5.96 1.72
C ARG A 194 -1.78 4.46 1.96
N LEU A 195 -0.58 4.06 2.33
CA LEU A 195 -0.32 2.73 2.86
C LEU A 195 0.39 2.88 4.20
N ASP A 196 -0.18 2.26 5.23
CA ASP A 196 0.42 2.22 6.56
C ASP A 196 1.08 0.87 6.79
N VAL A 197 2.23 0.87 7.46
CA VAL A 197 2.89 -0.33 7.96
C VAL A 197 3.16 -0.17 9.44
N TYR A 198 2.78 -1.17 10.22
CA TYR A 198 3.03 -1.27 11.65
C TYR A 198 4.13 -2.29 11.86
N LEU A 199 5.29 -1.81 12.30
CA LEU A 199 6.45 -2.62 12.62
C LEU A 199 6.58 -2.76 14.14
N PRO A 200 7.25 -3.79 14.65
CA PRO A 200 7.55 -3.89 16.06
C PRO A 200 8.28 -2.67 16.62
N LYS A 201 8.00 -2.31 17.88
CA LYS A 201 8.54 -1.12 18.56
C LYS A 201 10.07 -1.07 18.62
N ASP A 202 10.71 -2.22 18.66
CA ASP A 202 12.15 -2.42 18.69
C ASP A 202 12.84 -2.27 17.32
N THR A 203 12.07 -1.95 16.28
CA THR A 203 12.61 -1.68 14.94
C THR A 203 13.36 -0.35 14.90
N ALA A 204 14.64 -0.39 14.50
CA ALA A 204 15.41 0.81 14.18
C ALA A 204 15.01 1.36 12.81
N ILE A 205 14.25 2.46 12.80
CA ILE A 205 13.74 3.11 11.58
C ILE A 205 14.89 3.72 10.76
N LYS A 206 14.87 3.50 9.44
CA LYS A 206 15.91 3.92 8.49
C LYS A 206 15.49 5.04 7.54
N VAL A 207 14.26 5.54 7.69
CA VAL A 207 13.70 6.65 6.91
C VAL A 207 13.26 7.79 7.82
N LYS A 208 13.16 8.99 7.25
CA LYS A 208 12.68 10.19 7.92
C LYS A 208 11.37 10.69 7.30
N LEU A 209 10.67 11.54 8.05
CA LEU A 209 9.50 12.23 7.54
C LEU A 209 9.88 13.01 6.27
N GLY A 210 9.14 12.78 5.19
CA GLY A 210 9.33 13.44 3.92
C GLY A 210 10.18 12.68 2.90
N ASP A 211 10.84 11.59 3.30
CA ASP A 211 11.65 10.78 2.38
C ASP A 211 10.79 10.15 1.28
N LYS A 212 11.36 10.07 0.08
CA LYS A 212 10.78 9.31 -1.04
C LYS A 212 11.23 7.87 -0.96
N VAL A 213 10.28 6.94 -0.99
CA VAL A 213 10.51 5.50 -0.85
C VAL A 213 9.94 4.75 -2.06
N LYS A 214 10.50 3.58 -2.36
CA LYS A 214 10.08 2.69 -3.44
C LYS A 214 9.68 1.32 -2.89
N ALA A 215 8.52 0.82 -3.32
CA ALA A 215 7.97 -0.45 -2.88
C ALA A 215 8.94 -1.60 -3.17
N GLY A 216 9.24 -2.41 -2.15
CA GLY A 216 10.12 -3.56 -2.25
C GLY A 216 11.62 -3.24 -2.31
N GLU A 217 12.03 -1.97 -2.45
CA GLU A 217 13.44 -1.59 -2.61
C GLU A 217 13.99 -0.79 -1.43
N THR A 218 13.26 0.21 -0.96
CA THR A 218 13.78 1.09 0.09
C THR A 218 13.68 0.41 1.45
N VAL A 219 14.80 0.21 2.13
CA VAL A 219 14.80 -0.27 3.53
C VAL A 219 14.24 0.82 4.44
N ILE A 220 13.14 0.51 5.13
CA ILE A 220 12.45 1.44 6.05
C ILE A 220 12.76 1.17 7.51
N GLY A 221 13.23 -0.04 7.84
CA GLY A 221 13.57 -0.42 9.21
C GLY A 221 14.46 -1.64 9.27
N VAL A 222 15.21 -1.76 10.36
CA VAL A 222 16.02 -2.93 10.69
C VAL A 222 15.76 -3.29 12.15
N ILE A 223 15.50 -4.55 12.43
CA ILE A 223 15.30 -5.04 13.80
C ILE A 223 16.53 -5.84 14.24
N LYS A 224 16.91 -5.73 15.52
CA LYS A 224 17.96 -6.58 16.08
C LYS A 224 17.31 -7.89 16.55
N ASN A 225 17.97 -9.02 16.27
CA ASN A 225 17.59 -10.29 16.89
C ASN A 225 17.81 -10.24 18.39
#